data_AF-A0A939HT47-F1
#
_entry.id   AF-A0A939HT47-F1
#
_cell.length_a   1.000
_cell.length_b   1.000
_cell.length_c   1.000
_cell.angle_alpha   90.00
_cell.angle_beta   90.00
_cell.angle_gamma   90.00
#
_symmetry.space_group_name_H-M   'P 1'
#
loop_
_entity.id
_entity.type
_entity.pdbx_description
1 polymer ?
#
loop_
_entity_poly.entity_id
_entity_poly.type
_entity_poly.pdbx_seq_one_letter_code
_entity_poly.pdbx_strand_id
1 'polypeptide(L)'
;MEPGKKRRVWAMTPAAWIGLTVLFFLLTCGGIWSWWTFAHPESPEQAADRANMLQAIYEHGNYIEAAIWSIFAAVFAVTAVKQSGIDRTWSIVAALTFFFFGLSDIVEVFTGGWWPPWWLFLWNAACVASMVGLLVTYLRYLR
;
A
#
# COMPACT_ATOMS: atom_id res chain seq x y z
N MET A 1 -7.65 -38.26 -19.99
CA MET A 1 -8.35 -36.96 -19.86
C MET A 1 -9.36 -37.10 -18.74
N GLU A 2 -9.04 -36.65 -17.52
CA GLU A 2 -9.98 -36.69 -16.40
C GLU A 2 -10.79 -35.38 -16.31
N PRO A 3 -12.09 -35.45 -15.97
CA PRO A 3 -12.98 -34.30 -15.97
C PRO A 3 -12.81 -33.42 -14.72
N GLY A 4 -12.52 -32.14 -14.96
CA GLY A 4 -13.00 -30.96 -14.23
C GLY A 4 -13.25 -31.09 -12.72
N LYS A 5 -12.18 -31.04 -11.92
CA LYS A 5 -12.29 -30.74 -10.47
C LYS A 5 -12.62 -29.25 -10.31
N LYS A 6 -13.91 -28.89 -10.25
CA LYS A 6 -14.38 -27.53 -9.90
C LYS A 6 -13.76 -27.13 -8.56
N ARG A 7 -12.71 -26.30 -8.56
CA ARG A 7 -12.12 -25.77 -7.33
C ARG A 7 -13.20 -24.94 -6.62
N ARG A 8 -13.52 -25.40 -5.40
CA ARG A 8 -14.50 -24.79 -4.50
C ARG A 8 -14.07 -23.32 -4.30
N VAL A 9 -14.91 -22.38 -4.72
CA VAL A 9 -14.75 -20.96 -4.38
C VAL A 9 -14.65 -20.90 -2.85
N TRP A 10 -13.59 -20.29 -2.33
CA TRP A 10 -13.30 -20.26 -0.90
C TRP A 10 -14.49 -19.67 -0.14
N ALA A 11 -15.34 -20.54 0.43
CA ALA A 11 -16.35 -20.12 1.38
C ALA A 11 -15.60 -19.75 2.66
N MET A 12 -15.53 -18.45 2.96
CA MET A 12 -14.96 -17.98 4.21
C MET A 12 -15.69 -18.63 5.39
N THR A 13 -14.95 -19.04 6.41
CA THR A 13 -15.55 -19.63 7.60
C THR A 13 -16.41 -18.59 8.34
N PRO A 14 -17.47 -18.99 9.08
CA PRO A 14 -18.28 -18.04 9.86
C PRO A 14 -17.45 -17.19 10.82
N ALA A 15 -16.40 -17.77 11.42
CA ALA A 15 -15.47 -17.05 12.28
C ALA A 15 -14.69 -15.95 11.54
N ALA A 16 -14.25 -16.21 10.30
CA ALA A 16 -13.59 -15.21 9.47
C ALA A 16 -14.55 -14.06 9.11
N TRP A 17 -15.82 -14.38 8.82
CA TRP A 17 -16.86 -13.38 8.57
C TRP A 17 -17.11 -12.49 9.79
N ILE A 18 -17.23 -13.08 10.98
CA ILE A 18 -17.41 -12.32 12.23
C ILE A 18 -16.20 -11.42 12.47
N GLY A 19 -14.98 -11.94 12.35
CA GLY A 19 -13.76 -11.17 12.53
C GLY A 19 -13.66 -9.97 11.58
N LEU A 20 -13.94 -10.18 10.29
CA LEU A 20 -13.95 -9.10 9.29
C LEU A 20 -15.02 -8.06 9.56
N THR A 21 -16.21 -8.49 10.00
CA THR A 21 -17.32 -7.57 10.31
C THR A 21 -16.99 -6.71 11.52
N VAL A 22 -16.45 -7.31 12.59
CA VAL A 22 -16.01 -6.59 13.79
C VAL A 22 -14.89 -5.61 13.43
N LEU A 23 -13.89 -6.04 12.66
CA LEU A 23 -12.80 -5.18 12.20
C LEU A 23 -13.34 -3.99 11.40
N PHE A 24 -14.24 -4.24 10.45
CA PHE A 24 -14.87 -3.19 9.65
C PHE A 24 -15.63 -2.18 10.51
N PHE A 25 -16.40 -2.64 11.50
CA PHE A 25 -17.09 -1.76 12.45
C PHE A 25 -16.12 -0.95 13.30
N LEU A 26 -15.05 -1.56 13.81
CA LEU A 26 -14.05 -0.84 14.60
C LEU A 26 -13.34 0.24 13.77
N LEU A 27 -12.96 -0.07 12.53
CA LEU A 27 -12.32 0.88 11.63
C LEU A 27 -13.25 2.03 11.24
N THR A 28 -14.52 1.75 10.96
CA THR A 28 -15.50 2.78 10.60
C THR A 28 -15.86 3.67 11.79
N CYS A 29 -16.19 3.10 12.95
CA CYS A 29 -16.46 3.86 14.16
C CYS A 29 -15.23 4.67 14.61
N GLY A 30 -14.04 4.06 14.59
CA GLY A 30 -12.78 4.75 14.92
C GLY A 30 -12.45 5.88 13.93
N GLY A 31 -12.72 5.68 12.64
CA GLY A 31 -12.56 6.69 11.60
C GLY A 31 -13.51 7.87 11.78
N ILE A 32 -14.79 7.60 12.05
CA ILE A 32 -15.81 8.65 12.31
C ILE A 32 -15.47 9.44 13.57
N TRP A 33 -15.08 8.75 14.65
CA TRP A 33 -14.70 9.39 15.92
C TRP A 33 -13.46 10.26 15.75
N SER A 34 -12.43 9.75 15.08
CA SER A 34 -11.23 10.53 14.72
C SER A 34 -11.63 11.76 13.89
N TRP A 35 -12.40 11.59 12.82
CA TRP A 35 -12.85 12.71 12.00
C TRP A 35 -13.58 13.78 12.81
N TRP A 36 -14.52 13.38 13.67
CA TRP A 36 -15.30 14.32 14.49
C TRP A 36 -14.41 15.11 15.45
N THR A 37 -13.47 14.45 16.11
CA THR A 37 -12.52 15.10 17.02
C THR A 37 -11.58 16.06 16.30
N PHE A 38 -11.09 15.71 15.10
CA PHE A 38 -10.23 16.58 14.30
C PHE A 38 -10.97 17.78 13.67
N ALA A 39 -12.23 17.62 13.26
CA ALA A 39 -12.99 18.66 12.56
C ALA A 39 -13.47 19.83 13.44
N HIS A 40 -13.51 19.67 14.77
CA HIS A 40 -14.02 20.69 15.69
C HIS A 40 -12.94 21.10 16.71
N PRO A 41 -12.03 22.02 16.35
CA PRO A 41 -11.11 22.62 17.33
C PRO A 41 -11.86 23.59 18.25
N GLU A 42 -11.59 23.53 19.55
CA GLU A 42 -12.19 24.39 20.56
C GLU A 42 -11.49 25.77 20.64
N SER A 43 -10.26 25.86 20.12
CA SER A 43 -9.48 27.11 20.05
C SER A 43 -8.56 27.17 18.81
N PRO A 44 -8.12 28.37 18.37
CA PRO A 44 -7.15 28.53 17.29
C PRO A 44 -5.79 27.88 17.57
N GLU A 45 -5.34 27.90 18.83
CA GLU A 45 -4.10 27.25 19.27
C GLU A 45 -4.19 25.73 19.08
N GLN A 46 -5.31 25.13 19.50
CA GLN A 46 -5.54 23.70 19.32
C GLN A 46 -5.61 23.30 17.83
N ALA A 47 -6.15 24.18 16.97
CA ALA A 47 -6.16 23.93 15.53
C ALA A 47 -4.73 23.91 14.94
N ALA A 48 -3.86 24.81 15.39
CA ALA A 48 -2.46 24.86 14.96
C ALA A 48 -1.68 23.62 15.42
N ASP A 49 -1.82 23.20 16.69
CA ASP A 49 -1.17 22.00 17.22
C ASP A 49 -1.59 20.74 16.47
N ARG A 50 -2.88 20.63 16.12
CA ARG A 50 -3.40 19.51 15.30
C ARG A 50 -2.83 19.52 13.89
N ALA A 51 -2.75 20.69 13.25
CA ALA A 51 -2.15 20.81 11.92
C ALA A 51 -0.68 20.37 11.94
N ASN A 52 0.09 20.81 12.94
CA ASN A 52 1.48 20.42 13.14
C ASN A 52 1.62 18.91 13.36
N MET A 53 0.74 18.31 14.19
CA MET A 53 0.74 16.87 14.42
C MET A 53 0.42 16.07 13.14
N LEU A 54 -0.59 16.50 12.38
CA LEU A 54 -0.96 15.85 11.12
C LEU A 54 0.17 15.94 10.09
N GLN A 55 0.83 17.10 10.00
CA GLN A 55 1.99 17.28 9.15
C GLN A 55 3.14 16.37 9.58
N ALA A 56 3.44 16.28 10.87
CA ALA A 56 4.49 15.37 11.37
C ALA A 56 4.17 13.90 11.08
N ILE A 57 2.92 13.48 11.24
CA ILE A 57 2.47 12.12 10.88
C ILE A 57 2.66 11.87 9.39
N TYR A 58 2.27 12.83 8.54
CA TYR A 58 2.42 12.73 7.10
C TYR A 58 3.91 12.61 6.69
N GLU A 59 4.76 13.50 7.16
CA GLU A 59 6.19 13.53 6.81
C GLU A 59 6.91 12.27 7.31
N HIS A 60 6.75 11.92 8.59
CA HIS A 60 7.41 10.74 9.15
C HIS A 60 6.83 9.43 8.62
N GLY A 61 5.51 9.39 8.41
CA GLY A 61 4.83 8.25 7.80
C GLY A 61 5.40 7.93 6.43
N ASN A 62 5.47 8.91 5.55
CA ASN A 62 6.01 8.75 4.19
C ASN A 62 7.48 8.34 4.19
N TYR A 63 8.32 8.84 5.10
CA TYR A 63 9.71 8.35 5.21
C TYR A 63 9.81 6.90 5.67
N ILE A 64 8.94 6.48 6.60
CA ILE A 64 8.87 5.08 7.04
C ILE A 64 8.40 4.19 5.89
N GLU A 65 7.37 4.61 5.15
CA GLU A 65 6.87 3.90 3.97
C GLU A 65 7.96 3.76 2.91
N ALA A 66 8.65 4.86 2.57
CA ALA A 66 9.79 4.86 1.65
C ALA A 66 10.87 3.83 2.03
N ALA A 67 11.19 3.73 3.33
CA ALA A 67 12.15 2.76 3.83
C ALA A 67 11.65 1.31 3.67
N ILE A 68 10.38 1.05 4.00
CA ILE A 68 9.76 -0.27 3.85
C ILE A 68 9.77 -0.71 2.38
N TRP A 69 9.35 0.15 1.46
CA TRP A 69 9.33 -0.17 0.03
C TRP A 69 10.73 -0.38 -0.53
N SER A 70 11.72 0.40 -0.06
CA SER A 70 13.13 0.22 -0.43
C SER A 70 13.68 -1.14 0.04
N ILE A 71 13.26 -1.63 1.21
CA ILE A 71 13.62 -2.97 1.69
C ILE A 71 13.05 -4.04 0.76
N PHE A 72 11.76 -3.94 0.38
CA PHE A 72 11.18 -4.88 -0.59
C PHE A 72 11.90 -4.84 -1.93
N ALA A 73 12.23 -3.65 -2.42
CA ALA A 73 13.00 -3.48 -3.65
C ALA A 73 14.35 -4.21 -3.57
N ALA A 74 15.09 -4.05 -2.46
CA ALA A 74 16.36 -4.71 -2.23
C ALA A 74 16.22 -6.24 -2.18
N VAL A 75 15.19 -6.76 -1.49
CA VAL A 75 14.91 -8.20 -1.42
C VAL A 75 14.65 -8.78 -2.82
N PHE A 76 13.84 -8.11 -3.64
CA PHE A 76 13.56 -8.56 -5.01
C PHE A 76 14.80 -8.45 -5.91
N ALA A 77 15.60 -7.39 -5.75
CA ALA A 77 16.84 -7.22 -6.50
C ALA A 77 17.86 -8.33 -6.20
N VAL A 78 18.05 -8.67 -4.91
CA VAL A 78 18.92 -9.79 -4.50
C VAL A 78 18.37 -11.13 -5.00
N THR A 79 17.05 -11.32 -4.94
CA THR A 79 16.40 -12.54 -5.44
C THR A 79 16.58 -12.70 -6.94
N ALA A 80 16.52 -11.62 -7.71
CA ALA A 80 16.73 -11.64 -9.16
C ALA A 80 18.12 -12.16 -9.58
N VAL A 81 19.15 -11.96 -8.75
CA VAL A 81 20.51 -12.48 -9.02
C VAL A 81 20.55 -14.01 -8.99
N LYS A 82 19.68 -14.65 -8.19
CA LYS A 82 19.62 -16.11 -8.03
C LYS A 82 18.67 -16.78 -9.02
N GLN A 83 17.89 -16.01 -9.78
CA GLN A 83 16.88 -16.51 -10.70
C GLN A 83 17.33 -16.40 -12.16
N SER A 84 16.66 -17.12 -13.05
CA SER A 84 16.88 -17.05 -14.49
C SER A 84 15.55 -16.98 -15.24
N GLY A 85 15.60 -16.61 -16.53
CA GLY A 85 14.42 -16.56 -17.39
C GLY A 85 13.34 -15.58 -16.91
N ILE A 86 12.10 -16.03 -16.94
CA ILE A 86 10.93 -15.20 -16.66
C ILE A 86 10.84 -14.77 -15.18
N ASP A 87 11.27 -15.63 -14.25
CA ASP A 87 11.24 -15.32 -12.82
C ASP A 87 12.18 -14.17 -12.46
N ARG A 88 13.38 -14.16 -13.06
CA ARG A 88 14.31 -13.03 -12.94
C ARG A 88 13.69 -11.73 -13.45
N THR A 89 12.95 -11.81 -14.55
CA THR A 89 12.28 -10.64 -15.14
C THR A 89 11.24 -10.09 -14.18
N TRP A 90 10.38 -10.94 -13.60
CA TRP A 90 9.37 -10.52 -12.63
C TRP A 90 9.99 -9.96 -11.35
N SER A 91 11.09 -10.54 -10.85
CA SER A 91 11.80 -10.00 -9.69
C SER A 91 12.44 -8.64 -9.97
N ILE A 92 12.98 -8.41 -11.18
CA ILE A 92 13.48 -7.08 -11.55
C ILE A 92 12.34 -6.07 -11.64
N VAL A 93 11.22 -6.43 -12.27
CA VAL A 93 10.04 -5.55 -12.35
C VAL A 93 9.51 -5.21 -10.96
N ALA A 94 9.43 -6.19 -10.06
CA ALA A 94 9.05 -5.97 -8.67
C ALA A 94 10.03 -5.04 -7.95
N ALA A 95 11.34 -5.30 -8.09
CA ALA A 95 12.37 -4.46 -7.48
C ALA A 95 12.26 -2.99 -7.92
N LEU A 96 12.15 -2.75 -9.23
CA LEU A 96 11.98 -1.40 -9.77
C LEU A 96 10.66 -0.77 -9.31
N THR A 97 9.57 -1.52 -9.32
CA THR A 97 8.25 -1.01 -8.90
C THR A 97 8.26 -0.54 -7.46
N PHE A 98 8.76 -1.37 -6.52
CA PHE A 98 8.84 -0.99 -5.12
C PHE A 98 9.86 0.12 -4.87
N PHE A 99 10.96 0.14 -5.61
CA PHE A 99 11.94 1.22 -5.49
C PHE A 99 11.35 2.57 -5.91
N PHE A 100 10.70 2.61 -7.08
CA PHE A 100 10.05 3.84 -7.56
C PHE A 100 8.87 4.23 -6.68
N PHE A 101 8.14 3.28 -6.09
CA PHE A 101 7.09 3.62 -5.14
C PHE A 101 7.65 4.21 -3.83
N GLY A 102 8.75 3.66 -3.29
CA GLY A 102 9.39 4.29 -2.14
C GLY A 102 9.97 5.68 -2.45
N LEU A 103 10.43 5.91 -3.69
CA LEU A 103 10.87 7.24 -4.13
C LEU A 103 9.70 8.22 -4.25
N SER A 104 8.52 7.78 -4.69
CA SER A 104 7.35 8.67 -4.73
C SER A 104 6.97 9.13 -3.33
N ASP A 105 7.02 8.29 -2.31
CA ASP A 105 6.72 8.70 -0.92
C ASP A 105 7.70 9.78 -0.42
N ILE A 106 8.98 9.71 -0.81
CA ILE A 106 9.94 10.78 -0.51
C ILE A 106 9.57 12.07 -1.23
N VAL A 107 9.17 11.98 -2.52
CA VAL A 107 8.72 13.13 -3.30
C VAL A 107 7.46 13.75 -2.68
N GLU A 108 6.54 12.94 -2.16
CA GLU A 108 5.33 13.39 -1.48
C GLU A 108 5.59 14.28 -0.27
N VAL A 109 6.68 14.00 0.47
CA VAL A 109 7.13 14.88 1.57
C VAL A 109 7.59 16.23 1.01
N PHE A 110 8.35 16.23 -0.08
CA PHE A 110 8.85 17.47 -0.69
C PHE A 110 7.77 18.31 -1.39
N THR A 111 6.73 17.67 -1.92
CA THR A 111 5.63 18.36 -2.61
C THR A 111 4.51 18.76 -1.66
N GLY A 112 4.50 18.24 -0.43
CA GLY A 112 3.47 18.52 0.57
C GLY A 112 2.13 17.87 0.25
N GLY A 113 2.10 16.87 -0.63
CA GLY A 113 0.88 16.14 -0.96
C GLY A 113 1.10 14.98 -1.93
N TRP A 114 0.15 14.04 -1.92
CA TRP A 114 0.18 12.80 -2.69
C TRP A 114 -0.26 12.94 -4.17
N TRP A 115 -1.05 13.97 -4.50
CA TRP A 115 -1.49 14.24 -5.88
C TRP A 115 -0.86 15.46 -6.56
N PRO A 116 -0.41 16.54 -5.86
CA PRO A 116 0.15 17.70 -6.53
C PRO A 116 1.67 17.61 -6.47
N PRO A 117 2.36 17.75 -7.60
CA PRO A 117 1.87 17.92 -8.97
C PRO A 117 1.24 16.64 -9.55
N TRP A 118 0.30 16.78 -10.50
CA TRP A 118 -0.52 15.68 -11.05
C TRP A 118 0.26 14.47 -11.60
N TRP A 119 1.53 14.67 -11.98
CA TRP A 119 2.39 13.57 -12.43
C TRP A 119 2.75 12.61 -11.30
N LEU A 120 2.75 13.07 -10.05
CA LEU A 120 2.99 12.23 -8.87
C LEU A 120 1.86 11.22 -8.69
N PHE A 121 0.62 11.68 -8.89
CA PHE A 121 -0.54 10.79 -8.95
C PHE A 121 -0.38 9.72 -10.05
N LEU A 122 0.06 10.10 -11.25
CA LEU A 122 0.29 9.14 -12.33
C LEU A 122 1.40 8.13 -12.00
N TRP A 123 2.48 8.58 -11.37
CA TRP A 123 3.56 7.71 -10.92
C TRP A 123 3.01 6.70 -9.92
N ASN A 124 2.33 7.16 -8.86
CA ASN A 124 1.74 6.30 -7.84
C ASN A 124 0.77 5.28 -8.47
N ALA A 125 -0.10 5.75 -9.37
CA ALA A 125 -1.04 4.88 -10.09
C ALA A 125 -0.31 3.83 -10.96
N ALA A 126 0.78 4.20 -11.63
CA ALA A 126 1.57 3.26 -12.44
C ALA A 126 2.27 2.21 -11.57
N CYS A 127 2.85 2.60 -10.44
CA CYS A 127 3.44 1.68 -9.47
C CYS A 127 2.39 0.70 -8.92
N VAL A 128 1.24 1.21 -8.47
CA VAL A 128 0.14 0.37 -7.97
C VAL A 128 -0.35 -0.59 -9.05
N ALA A 129 -0.53 -0.13 -10.29
CA ALA A 129 -0.91 -0.99 -11.40
C ALA A 129 0.11 -2.11 -11.66
N SER A 130 1.41 -1.80 -11.58
CA SER A 130 2.48 -2.79 -11.69
C SER A 130 2.44 -3.82 -10.56
N MET A 131 2.25 -3.39 -9.30
CA MET A 131 2.09 -4.28 -8.15
C MET A 131 0.89 -5.22 -8.31
N VAL A 132 -0.26 -4.69 -8.77
CA VAL A 132 -1.45 -5.50 -9.07
C VAL A 132 -1.17 -6.50 -10.19
N GLY A 133 -0.48 -6.08 -11.26
CA GLY A 133 -0.07 -6.95 -12.36
C GLY A 133 0.83 -8.10 -11.90
N LEU A 134 1.83 -7.81 -11.04
CA LEU A 134 2.71 -8.81 -10.43
C LEU A 134 1.92 -9.78 -9.55
N LEU A 135 1.02 -9.27 -8.70
CA LEU A 135 0.18 -10.09 -7.83
C LEU A 135 -0.72 -11.02 -8.65
N VAL A 136 -1.40 -10.50 -9.68
CA VAL A 136 -2.27 -11.30 -10.57
C VAL A 136 -1.45 -12.37 -11.28
N THR A 137 -0.24 -12.05 -11.76
CA THR A 137 0.65 -13.00 -12.41
C THR A 137 1.09 -14.11 -11.45
N TYR A 138 1.48 -13.75 -10.23
CA TYR A 138 1.82 -14.71 -9.18
C TYR A 138 0.64 -15.64 -8.83
N LEU A 139 -0.56 -15.08 -8.66
CA LEU A 139 -1.77 -15.87 -8.37
C LEU A 139 -2.16 -16.79 -9.54
N ARG A 140 -1.87 -16.41 -10.79
CA ARG A 140 -2.06 -17.28 -11.96
C ARG A 140 -1.02 -18.38 -12.01
N TYR A 141 0.23 -18.09 -11.64
CA TYR A 141 1.30 -19.09 -11.56
C TYR A 141 1.02 -20.16 -10.49
N LEU A 142 0.41 -19.79 -9.36
CA LEU A 142 0.03 -20.73 -8.31
C LEU A 142 -1.18 -21.63 -8.64
N ARG A 143 -1.93 -21.34 -9.70
CA ARG A 143 -3.16 -22.08 -10.04
C ARG A 143 -2.87 -23.34 -10.82
#